data_AF-A0A0F9Y4S0-F1
#
_entry.id   AF-A0A0F9Y4S0-F1
#
_cell.length_a   1.000
_cell.length_b   1.000
_cell.length_c   1.000
_cell.angle_alpha   90.00
_cell.angle_beta   90.00
_cell.angle_gamma   90.00
#
_symmetry.space_group_name_H-M   'P 1'
#
loop_
_entity.id
_entity.type
_entity.pdbx_description
1 polymer ?
#
loop_
_entity_poly.entity_id
_entity_poly.type
_entity_poly.pdbx_seq_one_letter_code
_entity_poly.pdbx_strand_id
1 'polypeptide(L)'
;MYKNYHGWVNPEDLTAMPQCIAQQDHDTWLEAMTKCTQKRCTSQFGVICTHHQWLTELSCLSIEFSPDVLREYLPYCSRSILAKAQLYHWTRNITGRSWFVDVGDANGLTNLWPSSLPKGYAGIGALNHAPTCLTTARSASSNEEFQYSVASCVFTATPQHIGNAGRPWEYSQSLKSMTALDFVTAGYSLARGYLPSGEYFDKDCFCNVFSLDFEQEPCSASALDMTKERLWLNSTCGSVSLPDNWTNDLKTTGFAYMPIEHWKWPTCVTDMPNKVTNLVDQCATDACEISSTGGYCNVKRAVDRSCFCHDISYDSCGGSCHVFEGRIDYLHWLQDLCGSVQGWHGLPSNWRQLTNPSRLEMIPWRWSLKPDSETEQTTQTCASNEWKFGSITLVNMGPLLLSTILINAKAFRRILPFNC
;
A
#
# COMPACT_ATOMS: atom_id res chain seq x y z
N MET A 1 -24.47 -34.94 -17.56
CA MET A 1 -25.26 -35.99 -16.88
C MET A 1 -24.36 -37.21 -16.83
N TYR A 2 -23.74 -37.48 -15.68
CA TYR A 2 -22.68 -38.48 -15.54
C TYR A 2 -23.22 -39.90 -15.75
N LYS A 3 -22.43 -40.74 -16.41
CA LYS A 3 -22.81 -42.12 -16.72
C LYS A 3 -22.49 -42.99 -15.49
N ASN A 4 -23.51 -43.25 -14.68
CA ASN A 4 -23.40 -44.07 -13.48
C ASN A 4 -23.72 -45.53 -13.80
N TYR A 5 -22.75 -46.42 -13.57
CA TYR A 5 -22.85 -47.86 -13.78
C TYR A 5 -23.09 -48.58 -12.44
N HIS A 6 -24.29 -48.40 -11.85
CA HIS A 6 -24.66 -49.03 -10.57
C HIS A 6 -23.72 -48.69 -9.40
N GLY A 7 -23.41 -47.41 -9.20
CA GLY A 7 -22.51 -46.92 -8.16
C GLY A 7 -21.06 -46.71 -8.62
N TRP A 8 -20.76 -47.06 -9.87
CA TRP A 8 -19.45 -46.88 -10.50
C TRP A 8 -19.46 -45.71 -11.48
N VAL A 9 -18.42 -44.90 -11.46
CA VAL A 9 -18.26 -43.73 -12.34
C VAL A 9 -16.89 -43.75 -13.01
N ASN A 10 -16.73 -43.05 -14.13
CA ASN A 10 -15.40 -42.87 -14.70
C ASN A 10 -14.59 -41.93 -13.80
N PRO A 11 -13.27 -42.15 -13.63
CA PRO A 11 -12.37 -41.22 -12.94
C PRO A 11 -12.53 -39.77 -13.39
N GLU A 12 -12.68 -39.54 -14.69
CA GLU A 12 -12.83 -38.21 -15.29
C GLU A 12 -14.14 -37.50 -14.93
N ASP A 13 -15.12 -38.23 -14.41
CA ASP A 13 -16.40 -37.68 -13.94
C ASP A 13 -16.33 -37.24 -12.46
N LEU A 14 -15.25 -37.57 -11.74
CA LEU A 14 -15.08 -37.20 -10.33
C LEU A 14 -14.70 -35.72 -10.17
N THR A 15 -15.07 -35.13 -9.04
CA THR A 15 -14.64 -33.77 -8.70
C THR A 15 -13.11 -33.72 -8.58
N ALA A 16 -12.49 -32.73 -9.21
CA ALA A 16 -11.05 -32.49 -9.16
C ALA A 16 -10.52 -32.35 -7.72
N MET A 17 -9.21 -32.56 -7.55
CA MET A 17 -8.57 -32.46 -6.24
C MET A 17 -8.66 -31.01 -5.69
N PRO A 18 -9.01 -30.81 -4.40
CA PRO A 18 -8.97 -29.49 -3.78
C PRO A 18 -7.54 -28.93 -3.71
N GLN A 19 -7.38 -27.62 -3.85
CA GLN A 19 -6.06 -26.95 -3.83
C GLN A 19 -5.26 -27.26 -2.58
N CYS A 20 -5.88 -27.21 -1.40
CA CYS A 20 -5.15 -27.43 -0.15
C CYS A 20 -4.61 -28.86 -0.02
N ILE A 21 -5.18 -29.84 -0.72
CA ILE A 21 -4.65 -31.20 -0.79
C ILE A 21 -3.47 -31.26 -1.75
N ALA A 22 -3.59 -30.66 -2.93
CA ALA A 22 -2.53 -30.62 -3.93
C ALA A 22 -1.26 -29.87 -3.45
N GLN A 23 -1.41 -28.99 -2.46
CA GLN A 23 -0.30 -28.25 -1.83
C GLN A 23 0.40 -29.03 -0.70
N GLN A 24 -0.06 -30.24 -0.40
CA GLN A 24 0.49 -31.12 0.64
C GLN A 24 0.94 -32.45 0.03
N ASP A 25 1.58 -33.28 0.85
CA ASP A 25 1.80 -34.68 0.52
C ASP A 25 0.45 -35.41 0.38
N HIS A 26 0.14 -35.86 -0.83
CA HIS A 26 -1.15 -36.42 -1.20
C HIS A 26 -1.10 -37.92 -1.50
N ASP A 27 -0.05 -38.61 -1.07
CA ASP A 27 0.10 -40.06 -1.26
C ASP A 27 -1.07 -40.84 -0.63
N THR A 28 -1.44 -40.55 0.63
CA THR A 28 -2.60 -41.15 1.31
C THR A 28 -3.90 -40.90 0.54
N TRP A 29 -4.06 -39.69 -0.03
CA TRP A 29 -5.21 -39.34 -0.85
C TRP A 29 -5.27 -40.16 -2.14
N LEU A 30 -4.14 -40.34 -2.83
CA LEU A 30 -4.05 -41.15 -4.04
C LEU A 30 -4.26 -42.64 -3.73
N GLU A 31 -3.76 -43.14 -2.60
CA GLU A 31 -3.99 -44.51 -2.16
C GLU A 31 -5.50 -44.78 -1.96
N ALA A 32 -6.20 -43.89 -1.25
CA ALA A 32 -7.64 -43.98 -1.04
C ALA A 32 -8.42 -43.98 -2.37
N MET A 33 -8.06 -43.08 -3.30
CA MET A 33 -8.65 -43.06 -4.64
C MET A 33 -8.38 -44.35 -5.41
N THR A 34 -7.14 -44.84 -5.38
CA THR A 34 -6.68 -46.04 -6.10
C THR A 34 -7.39 -47.29 -5.64
N LYS A 35 -7.54 -47.47 -4.32
CA LYS A 35 -8.17 -48.63 -3.71
C LYS A 35 -9.62 -48.83 -4.16
N CYS A 36 -10.30 -47.73 -4.49
CA CYS A 36 -11.68 -47.72 -4.98
C CYS A 36 -11.81 -47.78 -6.50
N THR A 37 -10.71 -47.83 -7.25
CA THR A 37 -10.71 -47.90 -8.71
C THR A 37 -10.39 -49.30 -9.19
N GLN A 38 -11.25 -49.85 -10.06
CA GLN A 38 -11.09 -51.21 -10.59
C GLN A 38 -11.42 -51.28 -12.08
N LYS A 39 -10.83 -52.24 -12.76
CA LYS A 39 -11.13 -52.53 -14.16
C LYS A 39 -12.46 -53.29 -14.24
N ARG A 40 -13.49 -52.65 -14.77
CA ARG A 40 -14.85 -53.18 -14.88
C ARG A 40 -15.23 -53.40 -16.34
N CYS A 41 -16.08 -54.40 -16.56
CA CYS A 41 -16.70 -54.62 -17.86
C CYS A 41 -17.86 -53.64 -18.04
N THR A 42 -17.86 -52.85 -19.12
CA THR A 42 -18.92 -51.87 -19.42
C THR A 42 -19.76 -52.21 -20.64
N SER A 43 -19.34 -53.21 -21.43
CA SER A 43 -20.13 -53.76 -22.54
C SER A 43 -19.90 -55.26 -22.65
N GLN A 44 -20.97 -56.02 -22.85
CA GLN A 44 -20.95 -57.47 -22.97
C GLN A 44 -21.60 -57.90 -24.29
N PHE A 45 -21.04 -58.94 -24.91
CA PHE A 45 -21.66 -59.67 -26.00
C PHE A 45 -21.84 -61.14 -25.57
N GLY A 46 -23.08 -61.51 -25.24
CA GLY A 46 -23.35 -62.77 -24.56
C GLY A 46 -22.70 -62.81 -23.18
N VAL A 47 -21.81 -63.78 -22.95
CA VAL A 47 -21.01 -63.91 -21.71
C VAL A 47 -19.62 -63.28 -21.79
N ILE A 48 -19.23 -62.75 -22.96
CA ILE A 48 -17.89 -62.20 -23.20
C ILE A 48 -17.91 -60.70 -22.96
N CYS A 49 -16.98 -60.21 -22.14
CA CYS A 49 -16.78 -58.77 -22.00
C CYS A 49 -16.04 -58.20 -23.21
N THR A 50 -16.67 -57.28 -23.94
CA THR A 50 -16.10 -56.66 -25.14
C THR A 50 -15.40 -55.34 -24.85
N HIS A 51 -15.76 -54.66 -23.75
CA HIS A 51 -15.18 -53.38 -23.38
C HIS A 51 -14.92 -53.29 -21.88
N HIS A 52 -13.68 -52.96 -21.51
CA HIS A 52 -13.28 -52.76 -20.12
C HIS A 52 -12.87 -51.31 -19.90
N GLN A 53 -13.28 -50.74 -18.78
CA GLN A 53 -12.88 -49.40 -18.35
C GLN A 53 -12.46 -49.46 -16.88
N TRP A 54 -11.51 -48.60 -16.53
CA TRP A 54 -11.22 -48.32 -15.12
C TRP A 54 -12.32 -47.42 -14.59
N LEU A 55 -13.07 -47.91 -13.61
CA LEU A 55 -14.16 -47.19 -12.96
C LEU A 55 -13.87 -47.09 -11.47
N THR A 56 -14.38 -46.04 -10.83
CA THR A 56 -14.26 -45.80 -9.39
C THR A 56 -15.60 -46.02 -8.70
N GLU A 57 -15.60 -46.78 -7.62
CA GLU A 57 -16.79 -47.08 -6.83
C GLU A 57 -17.06 -45.99 -5.78
N LEU A 58 -18.22 -45.32 -5.85
CA LEU A 58 -18.57 -44.23 -4.93
C LEU A 58 -18.78 -44.70 -3.49
N SER A 59 -19.36 -45.89 -3.27
CA SER A 59 -19.52 -46.49 -1.93
C SER A 59 -18.18 -46.76 -1.27
N CYS A 60 -17.21 -47.25 -2.03
CA CYS A 60 -15.84 -47.42 -1.53
C CYS A 60 -15.22 -46.07 -1.16
N LEU A 61 -15.31 -45.05 -2.03
CA LEU A 61 -14.74 -43.73 -1.73
C LEU A 61 -15.34 -43.12 -0.46
N SER A 62 -16.64 -43.27 -0.24
CA SER A 62 -17.31 -42.79 0.98
C SER A 62 -16.73 -43.40 2.27
N ILE A 63 -16.25 -44.65 2.20
CA ILE A 63 -15.63 -45.37 3.31
C ILE A 63 -14.14 -45.03 3.44
N GLU A 64 -13.38 -45.09 2.33
CA GLU A 64 -11.93 -44.87 2.32
C GLU A 64 -11.55 -43.44 2.67
N PHE A 65 -12.34 -42.44 2.26
CA PHE A 65 -12.21 -41.08 2.77
C PHE A 65 -12.81 -40.99 4.17
N SER A 66 -12.21 -41.70 5.12
CA SER A 66 -12.62 -41.71 6.51
C SER A 66 -12.25 -40.41 7.24
N PRO A 67 -12.78 -40.16 8.44
CA PRO A 67 -12.32 -39.09 9.32
C PRO A 67 -10.80 -39.12 9.56
N ASP A 68 -10.19 -40.31 9.58
CA ASP A 68 -8.76 -40.45 9.85
C ASP A 68 -7.91 -39.94 8.70
N VAL A 69 -8.29 -40.23 7.45
CA VAL A 69 -7.62 -39.68 6.25
C VAL A 69 -7.75 -38.15 6.24
N LEU A 70 -8.94 -37.62 6.50
CA LEU A 70 -9.16 -36.16 6.48
C LEU A 70 -8.40 -35.42 7.60
N ARG A 71 -8.14 -36.08 8.74
CA ARG A 71 -7.45 -35.48 9.89
C ARG A 71 -6.04 -35.01 9.55
N GLU A 72 -5.34 -35.71 8.65
CA GLU A 72 -3.99 -35.36 8.22
C GLU A 72 -3.97 -34.04 7.43
N TYR A 73 -4.99 -33.79 6.61
CA TYR A 73 -5.05 -32.64 5.71
C TYR A 73 -5.74 -31.41 6.33
N LEU A 74 -6.66 -31.63 7.27
CA LEU A 74 -7.55 -30.60 7.78
C LEU A 74 -6.83 -29.41 8.43
N PRO A 75 -5.72 -29.57 9.19
CA PRO A 75 -5.02 -28.43 9.79
C PRO A 75 -4.53 -27.43 8.75
N TYR A 76 -3.91 -27.90 7.66
CA TYR A 76 -3.42 -27.03 6.60
C TYR A 76 -4.57 -26.42 5.80
N CYS A 77 -5.58 -27.22 5.41
CA CYS A 77 -6.77 -26.71 4.72
C CYS A 77 -7.56 -25.70 5.55
N SER A 78 -7.48 -25.77 6.89
CA SER A 78 -8.17 -24.84 7.80
C SER A 78 -7.48 -23.49 7.95
N ARG A 79 -6.28 -23.30 7.39
CA ARG A 79 -5.60 -21.99 7.38
C ARG A 79 -6.42 -20.94 6.61
N SER A 80 -7.07 -21.35 5.52
CA SER A 80 -7.97 -20.50 4.74
C SER A 80 -9.40 -21.01 4.84
N ILE A 81 -10.33 -20.12 5.19
CA ILE A 81 -11.76 -20.47 5.26
C ILE A 81 -12.32 -20.91 3.90
N LEU A 82 -11.80 -20.35 2.80
CA LEU A 82 -12.21 -20.70 1.44
C LEU A 82 -11.67 -22.07 1.03
N ALA A 83 -10.41 -22.38 1.36
CA ALA A 83 -9.83 -23.70 1.13
C ALA A 83 -10.56 -24.77 1.94
N LYS A 84 -10.87 -24.49 3.21
CA LYS A 84 -11.68 -25.36 4.06
C LYS A 84 -13.07 -25.60 3.48
N ALA A 85 -13.73 -24.55 2.99
CA ALA A 85 -15.04 -24.68 2.34
C ALA A 85 -14.97 -25.49 1.04
N GLN A 86 -13.90 -25.33 0.25
CA GLN A 86 -13.69 -26.16 -0.94
C GLN A 86 -13.56 -27.65 -0.57
N LEU A 87 -12.74 -27.97 0.43
CA LEU A 87 -12.62 -29.35 0.94
C LEU A 87 -13.96 -29.88 1.45
N TYR A 88 -14.76 -29.04 2.10
CA TYR A 88 -16.11 -29.40 2.57
C TYR A 88 -17.02 -29.79 1.40
N HIS A 89 -17.06 -28.99 0.34
CA HIS A 89 -17.86 -29.30 -0.84
C HIS A 89 -17.41 -30.59 -1.53
N TRP A 90 -16.10 -30.81 -1.63
CA TRP A 90 -15.56 -32.05 -2.16
C TRP A 90 -15.95 -33.25 -1.31
N THR A 91 -15.75 -33.17 0.02
CA THR A 91 -16.08 -34.24 0.98
C THR A 91 -17.56 -34.58 0.94
N ARG A 92 -18.43 -33.56 0.89
CA ARG A 92 -19.89 -33.74 0.80
C ARG A 92 -20.30 -34.41 -0.51
N ASN A 93 -19.66 -34.07 -1.62
CA ASN A 93 -19.97 -34.67 -2.92
C ASN A 93 -19.54 -36.14 -3.00
N ILE A 94 -18.39 -36.49 -2.41
CA ILE A 94 -17.84 -37.85 -2.47
C ILE A 94 -18.44 -38.77 -1.41
N THR A 95 -18.56 -38.30 -0.17
CA THR A 95 -18.93 -39.13 0.97
C THR A 95 -20.39 -38.94 1.41
N GLY A 96 -21.03 -37.84 1.01
CA GLY A 96 -22.36 -37.44 1.51
C GLY A 96 -22.35 -36.80 2.90
N ARG A 97 -21.21 -36.78 3.60
CA ARG A 97 -21.10 -36.24 4.97
C ARG A 97 -21.12 -34.72 4.98
N SER A 98 -21.59 -34.15 6.09
CA SER A 98 -21.63 -32.70 6.33
C SER A 98 -20.61 -32.25 7.40
N TRP A 99 -19.57 -33.03 7.64
CA TRP A 99 -18.50 -32.83 8.63
C TRP A 99 -17.24 -33.56 8.14
N PHE A 100 -16.06 -33.25 8.70
CA PHE A 100 -14.79 -33.87 8.31
C PHE A 100 -14.34 -34.98 9.27
N VAL A 101 -13.90 -34.58 10.46
CA VAL A 101 -13.36 -35.41 11.53
C VAL A 101 -14.35 -35.45 12.70
N ASP A 102 -14.84 -34.28 13.11
CA ASP A 102 -15.71 -34.10 14.26
C ASP A 102 -17.00 -33.39 13.86
N VAL A 103 -18.12 -33.75 14.49
CA VAL A 103 -19.39 -33.08 14.21
C VAL A 103 -19.28 -31.60 14.57
N GLY A 104 -19.43 -30.74 13.57
CA GLY A 104 -19.41 -29.28 13.73
C GLY A 104 -18.16 -28.58 13.18
N ASP A 105 -17.13 -29.33 12.79
CA ASP A 105 -15.92 -28.77 12.17
C ASP A 105 -16.15 -28.06 10.82
N ALA A 106 -17.29 -28.36 10.18
CA ALA A 106 -17.76 -27.76 8.95
C ALA A 106 -18.88 -26.72 9.16
N ASN A 107 -19.16 -26.34 10.40
CA ASN A 107 -20.15 -25.30 10.70
C ASN A 107 -19.80 -23.99 10.00
N GLY A 108 -20.79 -23.39 9.34
CA GLY A 108 -20.61 -22.13 8.61
C GLY A 108 -20.03 -22.26 7.20
N LEU A 109 -19.53 -23.43 6.77
CA LEU A 109 -18.88 -23.58 5.46
C LEU A 109 -19.85 -23.66 4.27
N THR A 110 -21.15 -23.90 4.51
CA THR A 110 -22.18 -23.95 3.45
C THR A 110 -22.61 -22.58 2.95
N ASN A 111 -22.54 -21.57 3.81
CA ASN A 111 -23.13 -20.26 3.61
C ASN A 111 -22.13 -19.17 4.02
N LEU A 112 -20.96 -19.17 3.38
CA LEU A 112 -19.99 -18.10 3.57
C LEU A 112 -20.51 -16.79 2.98
N TRP A 113 -20.08 -15.69 3.58
CA TRP A 113 -20.35 -14.32 3.16
C TRP A 113 -19.05 -13.58 2.94
N PRO A 114 -19.02 -12.43 2.24
CA PRO A 114 -17.81 -11.62 2.10
C PRO A 114 -17.12 -11.30 3.45
N SER A 115 -17.92 -11.12 4.51
CA SER A 115 -17.43 -10.87 5.88
C SER A 115 -16.77 -12.08 6.55
N SER A 116 -16.84 -13.27 5.94
CA SER A 116 -16.14 -14.46 6.43
C SER A 116 -14.62 -14.39 6.26
N LEU A 117 -14.11 -13.39 5.53
CA LEU A 117 -12.71 -12.97 5.53
C LEU A 117 -12.57 -11.72 6.41
N PRO A 118 -12.33 -11.85 7.73
CA PRO A 118 -12.50 -10.72 8.66
C PRO A 118 -11.55 -9.54 8.38
N LYS A 119 -10.30 -9.84 7.98
CA LYS A 119 -9.31 -8.82 7.55
C LYS A 119 -9.36 -8.53 6.04
N GLY A 120 -10.30 -9.17 5.33
CA GLY A 120 -10.42 -9.09 3.88
C GLY A 120 -9.30 -9.85 3.15
N TYR A 121 -9.01 -9.38 1.95
CA TYR A 121 -8.04 -10.00 1.05
C TYR A 121 -7.15 -8.93 0.40
N ALA A 122 -6.07 -9.37 -0.23
CA ALA A 122 -5.24 -8.55 -1.11
C ALA A 122 -4.98 -9.29 -2.42
N GLY A 123 -4.83 -8.54 -3.51
CA GLY A 123 -4.34 -9.13 -4.76
C GLY A 123 -2.87 -9.51 -4.62
N ILE A 124 -2.42 -10.53 -5.38
CA ILE A 124 -1.02 -10.98 -5.38
C ILE A 124 -0.04 -9.84 -5.72
N GLY A 125 -0.48 -8.81 -6.46
CA GLY A 125 0.33 -7.61 -6.71
C GLY A 125 0.79 -6.86 -5.45
N ALA A 126 0.13 -7.05 -4.30
CA ALA A 126 0.57 -6.48 -3.02
C ALA A 126 1.95 -7.01 -2.59
N LEU A 127 2.33 -8.21 -3.01
CA LEU A 127 3.64 -8.80 -2.70
C LEU A 127 4.80 -8.02 -3.34
N ASN A 128 4.55 -7.33 -4.45
CA ASN A 128 5.56 -6.51 -5.13
C ASN A 128 6.00 -5.29 -4.29
N HIS A 129 5.24 -4.95 -3.26
CA HIS A 129 5.57 -3.88 -2.31
C HIS A 129 6.32 -4.38 -1.07
N ALA A 130 6.43 -5.70 -0.87
CA ALA A 130 7.21 -6.26 0.22
C ALA A 130 8.72 -6.16 -0.09
N PRO A 131 9.57 -5.80 0.87
CA PRO A 131 11.02 -5.78 0.65
C PRO A 131 11.57 -7.21 0.51
N THR A 132 12.68 -7.36 -0.21
CA THR A 132 13.29 -8.67 -0.48
C THR A 132 13.64 -9.44 0.80
N CYS A 133 14.17 -8.75 1.81
CA CYS A 133 14.49 -9.34 3.13
C CYS A 133 13.26 -9.97 3.80
N LEU A 134 12.06 -9.40 3.62
CA LEU A 134 10.81 -10.01 4.12
C LEU A 134 10.39 -11.21 3.26
N THR A 135 10.41 -11.07 1.94
CA THR A 135 9.94 -12.15 1.03
C THR A 135 10.82 -13.40 1.03
N THR A 136 12.03 -13.29 1.59
CA THR A 136 12.99 -14.39 1.76
C THR A 136 13.06 -14.88 3.21
N ALA A 137 12.34 -14.23 4.13
CA ALA A 137 12.28 -14.61 5.52
C ALA A 137 11.44 -15.88 5.73
N ARG A 138 11.66 -16.48 6.91
CA ARG A 138 10.89 -17.61 7.42
C ARG A 138 10.04 -17.14 8.58
N SER A 139 8.83 -17.70 8.70
CA SER A 139 7.93 -17.42 9.81
C SER A 139 8.57 -17.88 11.12
N ALA A 140 8.56 -17.02 12.14
CA ALA A 140 9.10 -17.35 13.45
C ALA A 140 8.33 -18.50 14.14
N SER A 141 7.02 -18.61 13.89
CA SER A 141 6.16 -19.61 14.51
C SER A 141 6.25 -20.99 13.88
N SER A 142 6.43 -21.08 12.56
CA SER A 142 6.35 -22.34 11.80
C SER A 142 7.64 -22.69 11.04
N ASN A 143 8.60 -21.78 10.95
CA ASN A 143 9.80 -21.89 10.12
C ASN A 143 9.52 -22.07 8.60
N GLU A 144 8.28 -21.85 8.18
CA GLU A 144 7.87 -21.86 6.77
C GLU A 144 8.36 -20.62 6.04
N GLU A 145 8.74 -20.75 4.78
CA GLU A 145 9.14 -19.59 3.98
C GLU A 145 7.92 -18.72 3.67
N PHE A 146 8.16 -17.41 3.50
CA PHE A 146 7.14 -16.43 3.16
C PHE A 146 6.25 -16.88 1.98
N GLN A 147 6.86 -17.40 0.91
CA GLN A 147 6.13 -17.84 -0.29
C GLN A 147 5.18 -19.01 -0.01
N TYR A 148 5.58 -19.98 0.82
CA TYR A 148 4.71 -21.08 1.23
C TYR A 148 3.56 -20.59 2.11
N SER A 149 3.85 -19.65 3.02
CA SER A 149 2.82 -19.03 3.86
C SER A 149 1.76 -18.33 3.02
N VAL A 150 2.18 -17.54 2.02
CA VAL A 150 1.26 -16.90 1.06
C VAL A 150 0.50 -17.95 0.25
N ALA A 151 1.19 -18.92 -0.35
CA ALA A 151 0.59 -19.94 -1.22
C ALA A 151 -0.54 -20.72 -0.53
N SER A 152 -0.41 -20.99 0.77
CA SER A 152 -1.44 -21.65 1.58
C SER A 152 -2.72 -20.83 1.75
N CYS A 153 -2.65 -19.52 1.50
CA CYS A 153 -3.73 -18.55 1.67
C CYS A 153 -4.27 -18.02 0.33
N VAL A 154 -3.73 -18.48 -0.80
CA VAL A 154 -4.12 -18.02 -2.13
C VAL A 154 -5.48 -18.60 -2.55
N PHE A 155 -6.29 -17.75 -3.17
CA PHE A 155 -7.54 -18.11 -3.82
C PHE A 155 -7.75 -17.25 -5.08
N THR A 156 -8.71 -17.63 -5.92
CA THR A 156 -9.09 -16.88 -7.12
C THR A 156 -10.53 -16.37 -7.02
N ALA A 157 -10.92 -15.41 -7.85
CA ALA A 157 -12.30 -14.89 -7.84
C ALA A 157 -13.35 -15.99 -8.05
N THR A 158 -13.13 -16.85 -9.05
CA THR A 158 -13.86 -18.09 -9.30
C THR A 158 -12.89 -19.25 -9.28
N PRO A 159 -13.33 -20.48 -8.93
CA PRO A 159 -12.46 -21.65 -8.98
C PRO A 159 -11.79 -21.78 -10.36
N GLN A 160 -10.49 -22.00 -10.38
CA GLN A 160 -9.70 -22.20 -11.60
C GLN A 160 -9.09 -23.59 -11.57
N HIS A 161 -9.15 -24.27 -12.71
CA HIS A 161 -8.55 -25.57 -12.93
C HIS A 161 -7.06 -25.39 -13.26
N ILE A 162 -6.21 -26.15 -12.58
CA ILE A 162 -4.77 -26.20 -12.81
C ILE A 162 -4.45 -27.62 -13.26
N GLY A 163 -4.60 -27.82 -14.57
CA GLY A 163 -4.43 -29.12 -15.22
C GLY A 163 -5.53 -29.42 -16.24
N ASN A 164 -5.88 -30.70 -16.36
CA ASN A 164 -6.87 -31.17 -17.32
C ASN A 164 -8.28 -31.22 -16.71
N ALA A 165 -8.98 -30.08 -16.74
CA ALA A 165 -10.35 -29.95 -16.23
C ALA A 165 -11.36 -30.94 -16.84
N GLY A 166 -11.16 -31.35 -18.09
CA GLY A 166 -12.03 -32.31 -18.77
C GLY A 166 -11.78 -33.77 -18.36
N ARG A 167 -10.65 -34.03 -17.68
CA ARG A 167 -10.23 -35.35 -17.24
C ARG A 167 -9.41 -35.24 -15.94
N PRO A 168 -10.03 -34.87 -14.81
CA PRO A 168 -9.31 -34.54 -13.59
C PRO A 168 -8.59 -35.71 -12.94
N TRP A 169 -9.03 -36.94 -13.23
CA TRP A 169 -8.43 -38.15 -12.69
C TRP A 169 -8.22 -39.19 -13.77
N GLU A 170 -7.12 -39.93 -13.67
CA GLU A 170 -6.83 -41.09 -14.51
C GLU A 170 -6.23 -42.22 -13.65
N TYR A 171 -6.60 -43.46 -13.98
CA TYR A 171 -5.87 -44.61 -13.48
C TYR A 171 -4.67 -44.91 -14.38
N SER A 172 -3.46 -44.80 -13.82
CA SER A 172 -2.22 -45.13 -14.52
C SER A 172 -1.89 -46.62 -14.35
N GLN A 173 -1.89 -47.37 -15.45
CA GLN A 173 -1.54 -48.80 -15.41
C GLN A 173 -0.06 -49.03 -15.09
N SER A 174 0.83 -48.12 -15.49
CA SER A 174 2.27 -48.24 -15.22
C SER A 174 2.57 -48.03 -13.74
N LEU A 175 1.94 -47.02 -13.13
CA LEU A 175 2.08 -46.71 -11.71
C LEU A 175 1.19 -47.59 -10.82
N LYS A 176 0.21 -48.27 -11.41
CA LYS A 176 -0.86 -49.01 -10.70
C LYS A 176 -1.55 -48.15 -9.64
N SER A 177 -1.71 -46.87 -9.95
CA SER A 177 -2.24 -45.86 -9.05
C SER A 177 -3.13 -44.89 -9.84
N MET A 178 -4.09 -44.31 -9.14
CA MET A 178 -4.75 -43.10 -9.56
C MET A 178 -3.74 -41.95 -9.63
N THR A 179 -3.96 -41.05 -10.57
CA THR A 179 -3.19 -39.83 -10.77
C THR A 179 -4.17 -38.67 -10.91
N ALA A 180 -3.95 -37.61 -10.15
CA ALA A 180 -4.64 -36.35 -10.35
C ALA A 180 -4.03 -35.65 -11.56
N LEU A 181 -4.83 -35.39 -12.59
CA LEU A 181 -4.44 -34.62 -13.76
C LEU A 181 -4.89 -33.16 -13.63
N ASP A 182 -5.68 -32.84 -12.61
CA ASP A 182 -6.22 -31.53 -12.34
C ASP A 182 -6.49 -31.32 -10.85
N PHE A 183 -6.24 -30.10 -10.40
CA PHE A 183 -6.72 -29.60 -9.13
C PHE A 183 -7.35 -28.23 -9.32
N VAL A 184 -8.20 -27.83 -8.38
CA VAL A 184 -8.98 -26.59 -8.51
C VAL A 184 -8.61 -25.64 -7.38
N THR A 185 -8.41 -24.37 -7.71
CA THR A 185 -8.18 -23.31 -6.71
C THR A 185 -9.43 -23.02 -5.88
N ALA A 186 -9.25 -22.62 -4.63
CA ALA A 186 -10.35 -22.08 -3.84
C ALA A 186 -10.89 -20.82 -4.52
N GLY A 187 -12.22 -20.70 -4.59
CA GLY A 187 -12.90 -19.58 -5.26
C GLY A 187 -13.59 -18.67 -4.27
N TYR A 188 -13.46 -17.35 -4.44
CA TYR A 188 -14.21 -16.36 -3.66
C TYR A 188 -15.72 -16.45 -3.88
N SER A 189 -16.15 -17.00 -5.02
CA SER A 189 -17.57 -17.31 -5.28
C SER A 189 -18.23 -18.19 -4.19
N LEU A 190 -17.44 -18.95 -3.43
CA LEU A 190 -17.91 -19.69 -2.24
C LEU A 190 -18.49 -18.76 -1.16
N ALA A 191 -17.99 -17.52 -1.07
CA ALA A 191 -18.48 -16.48 -0.17
C ALA A 191 -19.69 -15.69 -0.72
N ARG A 192 -20.30 -16.14 -1.83
CA ARG A 192 -21.45 -15.48 -2.49
C ARG A 192 -21.21 -14.02 -2.89
N GLY A 193 -19.94 -13.61 -2.89
CA GLY A 193 -19.50 -12.32 -3.36
C GLY A 193 -19.02 -12.39 -4.80
N TYR A 194 -18.75 -11.22 -5.37
CA TYR A 194 -18.11 -11.08 -6.66
C TYR A 194 -16.75 -10.43 -6.49
N LEU A 195 -15.74 -10.94 -7.20
CA LEU A 195 -14.46 -10.30 -7.41
C LEU A 195 -14.13 -10.25 -8.91
N PRO A 196 -13.39 -9.23 -9.36
CA PRO A 196 -12.77 -9.25 -10.68
C PRO A 196 -11.88 -10.48 -10.83
N SER A 197 -11.73 -10.98 -12.06
CA SER A 197 -10.82 -12.10 -12.33
C SER A 197 -9.40 -11.75 -11.90
N GLY A 198 -8.77 -12.66 -11.16
CA GLY A 198 -7.43 -12.48 -10.62
C GLY A 198 -7.13 -13.44 -9.48
N GLU A 199 -5.89 -13.36 -9.00
CA GLU A 199 -5.39 -14.11 -7.84
C GLU A 199 -5.27 -13.19 -6.63
N TYR A 200 -5.69 -13.72 -5.50
CA TYR A 200 -5.78 -13.02 -4.23
C TYR A 200 -5.24 -13.92 -3.12
N PHE A 201 -4.89 -13.32 -1.99
CA PHE A 201 -4.64 -14.07 -0.76
C PHE A 201 -5.49 -13.50 0.37
N ASP A 202 -5.92 -14.40 1.25
CA ASP A 202 -6.62 -14.05 2.49
C ASP A 202 -5.61 -13.43 3.46
N LYS A 203 -5.86 -12.18 3.86
CA LYS A 203 -4.98 -11.45 4.78
C LYS A 203 -4.98 -12.11 6.15
N ASP A 204 -6.13 -12.54 6.65
CA ASP A 204 -6.21 -13.13 7.99
C ASP A 204 -5.50 -14.48 8.03
N CYS A 205 -5.68 -15.31 7.00
CA CYS A 205 -4.91 -16.53 6.81
C CYS A 205 -3.40 -16.25 6.84
N PHE A 206 -2.91 -15.33 6.01
CA PHE A 206 -1.48 -15.04 5.91
C PHE A 206 -0.91 -14.56 7.25
N CYS A 207 -1.59 -13.62 7.91
CA CYS A 207 -1.13 -13.02 9.16
C CYS A 207 -1.23 -13.97 10.38
N ASN A 208 -1.99 -15.05 10.28
CA ASN A 208 -2.02 -16.12 11.29
C ASN A 208 -0.94 -17.18 11.06
N VAL A 209 -0.48 -17.35 9.81
CA VAL A 209 0.54 -18.35 9.42
C VAL A 209 1.95 -17.77 9.48
N PHE A 210 2.12 -16.52 9.04
CA PHE A 210 3.40 -15.85 8.96
C PHE A 210 3.56 -14.82 10.08
N SER A 211 4.61 -14.99 10.90
CA SER A 211 4.97 -14.07 11.98
C SER A 211 6.47 -13.75 11.93
N LEU A 212 6.84 -12.55 12.36
CA LEU A 212 8.25 -12.16 12.47
C LEU A 212 8.75 -12.27 13.89
N ASP A 213 10.03 -12.59 14.03
CA ASP A 213 10.79 -12.38 15.26
C ASP A 213 11.42 -10.98 15.19
N PHE A 214 10.90 -10.03 15.95
CA PHE A 214 11.41 -8.65 15.96
C PHE A 214 12.75 -8.53 16.70
N GLU A 215 13.16 -9.52 17.50
CA GLU A 215 14.52 -9.57 18.06
C GLU A 215 15.56 -9.93 16.98
N GLN A 216 15.11 -10.61 15.92
CA GLN A 216 15.90 -10.98 14.75
C GLN A 216 15.22 -10.48 13.46
N GLU A 217 14.83 -9.20 13.43
CA GLU A 217 14.06 -8.58 12.35
C GLU A 217 14.81 -8.73 11.00
N PRO A 218 14.22 -9.41 9.99
CA PRO A 218 14.92 -9.75 8.74
C PRO A 218 15.46 -8.54 7.96
N CYS A 219 14.74 -7.43 8.03
CA CYS A 219 15.09 -6.20 7.31
C CYS A 219 15.91 -5.19 8.13
N SER A 220 16.41 -5.57 9.31
CA SER A 220 17.15 -4.68 10.24
C SER A 220 18.46 -4.09 9.66
N ALA A 221 19.05 -4.72 8.65
CA ALA A 221 20.30 -4.25 8.03
C ALA A 221 20.15 -2.90 7.29
N SER A 222 18.93 -2.50 6.92
CA SER A 222 18.65 -1.30 6.14
C SER A 222 17.43 -0.58 6.71
N ALA A 223 17.62 0.64 7.19
CA ALA A 223 16.52 1.45 7.74
C ALA A 223 15.38 1.68 6.73
N LEU A 224 15.69 1.73 5.44
CA LEU A 224 14.67 1.84 4.39
C LEU A 224 13.91 0.52 4.23
N ASP A 225 14.58 -0.62 4.22
CA ASP A 225 13.91 -1.91 4.04
C ASP A 225 13.11 -2.31 5.28
N MET A 226 13.60 -1.99 6.49
CA MET A 226 12.83 -2.06 7.73
C MET A 226 11.57 -1.18 7.65
N THR A 227 11.68 0.04 7.11
CA THR A 227 10.52 0.92 6.89
C THR A 227 9.51 0.28 5.92
N LYS A 228 9.99 -0.32 4.81
CA LYS A 228 9.13 -1.05 3.87
C LYS A 228 8.44 -2.24 4.52
N GLU A 229 9.17 -3.03 5.31
CA GLU A 229 8.65 -4.20 6.02
C GLU A 229 7.50 -3.80 6.94
N ARG A 230 7.74 -2.81 7.81
CA ARG A 230 6.75 -2.31 8.77
C ARG A 230 5.52 -1.73 8.09
N LEU A 231 5.70 -0.92 7.04
CA LEU A 231 4.58 -0.38 6.27
C LEU A 231 3.79 -1.50 5.58
N TRP A 232 4.46 -2.49 5.00
CA TRP A 232 3.81 -3.61 4.33
C TRP A 232 3.01 -4.49 5.30
N LEU A 233 3.59 -4.81 6.46
CA LEU A 233 2.91 -5.56 7.52
C LEU A 233 1.74 -4.77 8.11
N ASN A 234 1.89 -3.47 8.35
CA ASN A 234 0.77 -2.64 8.81
C ASN A 234 -0.39 -2.65 7.81
N SER A 235 -0.10 -2.51 6.52
CA SER A 235 -1.11 -2.53 5.45
C SER A 235 -1.76 -3.89 5.23
N THR A 236 -1.03 -4.97 5.46
CA THR A 236 -1.50 -6.35 5.21
C THR A 236 -2.16 -6.95 6.45
N CYS A 237 -1.49 -6.86 7.60
CA CYS A 237 -1.84 -7.51 8.85
C CYS A 237 -2.37 -6.57 9.93
N GLY A 238 -2.25 -5.25 9.73
CA GLY A 238 -2.66 -4.24 10.71
C GLY A 238 -1.58 -3.98 11.76
N SER A 239 -1.73 -2.88 12.49
CA SER A 239 -0.75 -2.42 13.48
C SER A 239 -0.55 -3.38 14.66
N VAL A 240 -1.52 -4.27 14.93
CA VAL A 240 -1.42 -5.29 15.98
C VAL A 240 -0.34 -6.33 15.68
N SER A 241 0.06 -6.48 14.42
CA SER A 241 1.13 -7.39 14.01
C SER A 241 2.55 -6.82 14.18
N LEU A 242 2.66 -5.57 14.64
CA LEU A 242 3.91 -4.82 14.74
C LEU A 242 4.28 -4.54 16.20
N PRO A 243 5.56 -4.28 16.49
CA PRO A 243 5.99 -3.93 17.84
C PRO A 243 5.41 -2.58 18.28
N ASP A 244 5.41 -2.35 19.59
CA ASP A 244 5.04 -1.05 20.14
C ASP A 244 5.93 0.06 19.57
N ASN A 245 5.32 1.21 19.27
CA ASN A 245 6.01 2.36 18.66
C ASN A 245 6.73 2.05 17.34
N TRP A 246 6.28 1.06 16.55
CA TRP A 246 6.89 0.69 15.26
C TRP A 246 7.03 1.87 14.27
N THR A 247 6.22 2.92 14.43
CA THR A 247 6.26 4.14 13.63
C THR A 247 7.45 5.04 13.93
N ASN A 248 8.16 4.79 15.03
CA ASN A 248 9.39 5.51 15.35
C ASN A 248 10.48 5.15 14.33
N ASP A 249 11.27 6.15 13.98
CA ASP A 249 12.44 6.03 13.10
C ASP A 249 12.15 5.46 11.70
N LEU A 250 10.88 5.50 11.26
CA LEU A 250 10.55 5.19 9.88
C LEU A 250 11.14 6.25 8.94
N LYS A 251 11.78 5.79 7.87
CA LYS A 251 12.27 6.65 6.79
C LYS A 251 11.12 7.02 5.85
N THR A 252 10.13 7.75 6.34
CA THR A 252 8.99 8.22 5.54
C THR A 252 9.15 9.68 5.12
N THR A 253 8.65 10.02 3.94
CA THR A 253 8.62 11.42 3.49
C THR A 253 7.76 12.27 4.44
N GLY A 254 8.15 13.54 4.63
CA GLY A 254 7.49 14.45 5.57
C GLY A 254 8.45 15.48 6.12
N PHE A 255 8.50 15.59 7.45
CA PHE A 255 9.43 16.52 8.10
C PHE A 255 10.89 16.03 8.01
N ALA A 256 11.19 14.80 8.45
CA ALA A 256 12.57 14.31 8.46
C ALA A 256 13.18 14.15 7.05
N TYR A 257 12.37 13.68 6.09
CA TYR A 257 12.80 13.42 4.72
C TYR A 257 11.95 14.21 3.72
N MET A 258 12.54 15.19 3.04
CA MET A 258 11.84 16.03 2.05
C MET A 258 12.09 15.50 0.64
N PRO A 259 11.07 15.11 -0.14
CA PRO A 259 11.26 14.74 -1.55
C PRO A 259 12.00 15.83 -2.33
N ILE A 260 12.95 15.45 -3.18
CA ILE A 260 13.77 16.43 -3.94
C ILE A 260 12.89 17.28 -4.84
N GLU A 261 11.84 16.70 -5.42
CA GLU A 261 10.85 17.42 -6.23
C GLU A 261 10.10 18.53 -5.48
N HIS A 262 10.08 18.48 -4.15
CA HIS A 262 9.47 19.48 -3.29
C HIS A 262 10.48 20.48 -2.70
N TRP A 263 11.77 20.35 -3.04
CA TRP A 263 12.81 21.25 -2.57
C TRP A 263 12.64 22.64 -3.19
N LYS A 264 12.50 23.65 -2.34
CA LYS A 264 12.37 25.05 -2.76
C LYS A 264 13.58 25.82 -2.27
N TRP A 265 14.30 26.45 -3.19
CA TRP A 265 15.42 27.32 -2.87
C TRP A 265 14.97 28.75 -2.58
N PRO A 266 15.74 29.53 -1.81
CA PRO A 266 15.52 30.97 -1.68
C PRO A 266 15.77 31.69 -3.01
N THR A 267 15.23 32.90 -3.11
CA THR A 267 15.47 33.86 -4.20
C THR A 267 16.95 34.11 -4.49
N CYS A 268 17.82 34.02 -3.48
CA CYS A 268 19.26 34.25 -3.61
C CYS A 268 20.09 33.01 -4.04
N VAL A 269 19.46 31.92 -4.49
CA VAL A 269 20.13 30.65 -4.83
C VAL A 269 21.28 30.79 -5.84
N THR A 270 21.18 31.74 -6.78
CA THR A 270 22.20 31.95 -7.82
C THR A 270 23.55 32.35 -7.26
N ASP A 271 23.56 32.97 -6.07
CA ASP A 271 24.78 33.47 -5.43
C ASP A 271 25.22 32.56 -4.26
N MET A 272 24.49 31.46 -4.03
CA MET A 272 24.86 30.49 -3.01
C MET A 272 26.14 29.73 -3.40
N PRO A 273 27.07 29.51 -2.47
CA PRO A 273 28.24 28.69 -2.74
C PRO A 273 27.85 27.28 -3.17
N ASN A 274 28.58 26.70 -4.13
CA ASN A 274 28.36 25.32 -4.58
C ASN A 274 28.36 24.31 -3.44
N LYS A 275 29.12 24.57 -2.36
CA LYS A 275 29.12 23.72 -1.17
C LYS A 275 27.71 23.59 -0.57
N VAL A 276 26.92 24.67 -0.55
CA VAL A 276 25.56 24.72 -0.01
C VAL A 276 24.56 24.09 -0.97
N THR A 277 24.64 24.43 -2.26
CA THR A 277 23.71 23.86 -3.26
C THR A 277 23.91 22.35 -3.43
N ASN A 278 25.14 21.87 -3.31
CA ASN A 278 25.47 20.45 -3.36
C ASN A 278 25.06 19.68 -2.08
N LEU A 279 24.69 20.33 -0.97
CA LEU A 279 24.23 19.63 0.23
C LEU A 279 22.95 18.82 -0.05
N VAL A 280 22.11 19.26 -0.98
CA VAL A 280 20.92 18.51 -1.40
C VAL A 280 21.32 17.12 -1.90
N ASP A 281 22.33 17.04 -2.77
CA ASP A 281 22.80 15.77 -3.32
C ASP A 281 23.59 14.95 -2.29
N GLN A 282 24.40 15.61 -1.44
CA GLN A 282 25.19 14.96 -0.38
C GLN A 282 24.30 14.34 0.70
N CYS A 283 23.22 15.02 1.06
CA CYS A 283 22.25 14.56 2.05
C CYS A 283 21.05 13.84 1.43
N ALA A 284 21.09 13.56 0.12
CA ALA A 284 20.04 12.80 -0.51
C ALA A 284 20.09 11.34 -0.05
N THR A 285 18.93 10.83 0.32
CA THR A 285 18.65 9.44 0.70
C THR A 285 17.36 9.00 0.03
N ASP A 286 17.09 7.71 0.09
CA ASP A 286 15.77 7.18 -0.27
C ASP A 286 14.88 7.15 0.97
N ALA A 287 13.59 7.46 0.78
CA ALA A 287 12.56 7.44 1.80
C ALA A 287 11.22 6.95 1.21
N CYS A 288 10.34 6.47 2.07
CA CYS A 288 9.03 5.96 1.72
C CYS A 288 7.99 7.09 1.71
N GLU A 289 7.49 7.41 0.53
CA GLU A 289 6.20 8.09 0.40
C GLU A 289 5.08 7.07 0.59
N ILE A 290 4.24 7.26 1.59
CA ILE A 290 3.16 6.30 1.89
C ILE A 290 2.09 6.43 0.80
N SER A 291 1.88 5.35 0.05
CA SER A 291 0.86 5.29 -0.99
C SER A 291 -0.53 5.52 -0.39
N SER A 292 -1.27 6.49 -0.94
CA SER A 292 -2.69 6.67 -0.64
C SER A 292 -3.51 5.42 -0.94
N THR A 293 -3.04 4.62 -1.89
CA THR A 293 -3.67 3.37 -2.32
C THR A 293 -2.94 2.20 -1.65
N GLY A 294 -3.40 1.84 -0.46
CA GLY A 294 -2.94 0.64 0.25
C GLY A 294 -1.87 0.84 1.33
N GLY A 295 -1.35 2.06 1.54
CA GLY A 295 -0.42 2.35 2.64
C GLY A 295 1.00 1.80 2.49
N TYR A 296 1.33 1.23 1.32
CA TYR A 296 2.65 0.69 1.04
C TYR A 296 3.69 1.80 0.78
N CYS A 297 4.97 1.45 0.91
CA CYS A 297 6.08 2.35 0.57
C CYS A 297 6.21 2.54 -0.95
N ASN A 298 6.12 3.79 -1.40
CA ASN A 298 6.62 4.24 -2.69
C ASN A 298 7.98 4.92 -2.48
N VAL A 299 9.05 4.32 -3.00
CA VAL A 299 10.40 4.86 -2.77
C VAL A 299 10.58 6.15 -3.56
N LYS A 300 10.93 7.22 -2.85
CA LYS A 300 11.25 8.53 -3.41
C LYS A 300 12.65 8.96 -2.98
N ARG A 301 13.34 9.66 -3.88
CA ARG A 301 14.57 10.34 -3.54
C ARG A 301 14.23 11.58 -2.71
N ALA A 302 14.80 11.68 -1.52
CA ALA A 302 14.50 12.72 -0.55
C ALA A 302 15.78 13.24 0.10
N VAL A 303 15.76 14.48 0.58
CA VAL A 303 16.84 15.07 1.38
C VAL A 303 16.58 14.74 2.84
N ASP A 304 17.57 14.13 3.49
CA ASP A 304 17.61 14.02 4.94
C ASP A 304 17.82 15.43 5.53
N ARG A 305 16.76 15.94 6.16
CA ARG A 305 16.74 17.29 6.70
C ARG A 305 17.74 17.47 7.84
N SER A 306 17.94 16.45 8.66
CA SER A 306 18.91 16.52 9.76
C SER A 306 20.33 16.60 9.22
N CYS A 307 20.65 15.80 8.19
CA CYS A 307 21.93 15.89 7.48
C CYS A 307 22.13 17.30 6.89
N PHE A 308 21.14 17.79 6.12
CA PHE A 308 21.25 19.09 5.44
C PHE A 308 21.42 20.24 6.44
N CYS A 309 20.61 20.23 7.51
CA CYS A 309 20.59 21.29 8.49
C CYS A 309 21.86 21.31 9.35
N HIS A 310 22.52 20.17 9.56
CA HIS A 310 23.78 20.11 10.30
C HIS A 310 24.87 20.97 9.66
N ASP A 311 24.93 21.01 8.33
CA ASP A 311 26.01 21.67 7.57
C ASP A 311 25.64 23.06 7.02
N ILE A 312 24.48 23.61 7.40
CA ILE A 312 24.02 24.95 6.98
C ILE A 312 23.71 25.87 8.16
N SER A 313 24.11 27.13 8.00
CA SER A 313 23.86 28.23 8.93
C SER A 313 23.64 29.51 8.13
N TYR A 314 23.22 30.58 8.80
CA TYR A 314 23.07 31.91 8.18
C TYR A 314 24.35 32.42 7.51
N ASP A 315 25.52 32.06 8.04
CA ASP A 315 26.82 32.47 7.50
C ASP A 315 27.32 31.56 6.37
N SER A 316 26.59 30.47 6.06
CA SER A 316 26.94 29.57 4.95
C SER A 316 26.76 30.23 3.58
N CYS A 317 25.97 31.29 3.50
CA CYS A 317 25.76 32.09 2.29
C CYS A 317 26.12 33.56 2.57
N GLY A 318 26.52 34.28 1.52
CA GLY A 318 26.76 35.72 1.56
C GLY A 318 26.11 36.41 0.35
N GLY A 319 26.62 37.56 -0.05
CA GLY A 319 26.16 38.25 -1.27
C GLY A 319 24.69 38.64 -1.21
N SER A 320 23.91 38.34 -2.26
CA SER A 320 22.48 38.68 -2.31
C SER A 320 21.65 38.03 -1.22
N CYS A 321 22.09 36.91 -0.63
CA CYS A 321 21.42 36.31 0.53
C CYS A 321 21.49 37.17 1.80
N HIS A 322 22.33 38.22 1.84
CA HIS A 322 22.43 39.17 2.96
C HIS A 322 21.91 40.58 2.61
N VAL A 323 21.40 40.77 1.39
CA VAL A 323 20.83 42.04 0.92
C VAL A 323 19.31 42.02 1.09
N PHE A 324 18.74 43.08 1.64
CA PHE A 324 17.31 43.29 1.94
C PHE A 324 16.33 42.14 1.66
N GLU A 325 15.78 42.03 0.45
CA GLU A 325 14.75 41.03 0.11
C GLU A 325 15.29 39.59 0.19
N GLY A 326 16.49 39.35 -0.33
CA GLY A 326 17.16 38.05 -0.26
C GLY A 326 17.51 37.65 1.18
N ARG A 327 17.86 38.63 2.04
CA ARG A 327 18.11 38.40 3.48
C ARG A 327 16.88 37.89 4.19
N ILE A 328 15.73 38.55 3.98
CA ILE A 328 14.47 38.19 4.64
C ILE A 328 14.04 36.79 4.20
N ASP A 329 14.04 36.53 2.90
CA ASP A 329 13.68 35.24 2.31
C ASP A 329 14.60 34.11 2.77
N TYR A 330 15.92 34.32 2.79
CA TYR A 330 16.89 33.33 3.25
C TYR A 330 16.72 32.98 4.73
N LEU A 331 16.47 33.97 5.58
CA LEU A 331 16.22 33.75 7.01
C LEU A 331 14.94 32.93 7.25
N HIS A 332 13.86 33.27 6.55
CA HIS A 332 12.61 32.50 6.62
C HIS A 332 12.80 31.07 6.10
N TRP A 333 13.48 30.91 4.96
CA TRP A 333 13.78 29.59 4.40
C TRP A 333 14.60 28.73 5.36
N LEU A 334 15.67 29.26 5.96
CA LEU A 334 16.47 28.54 6.95
C LEU A 334 15.65 28.18 8.19
N GLN A 335 14.82 29.09 8.69
CA GLN A 335 13.97 28.85 9.85
C GLN A 335 12.91 27.78 9.58
N ASP A 336 12.25 27.84 8.42
CA ASP A 336 11.18 26.90 8.05
C ASP A 336 11.76 25.50 7.76
N LEU A 337 12.94 25.44 7.16
CA LEU A 337 13.62 24.20 6.85
C LEU A 337 14.25 23.56 8.09
N CYS A 338 15.03 24.32 8.87
CA CYS A 338 15.90 23.79 9.91
C CYS A 338 15.51 24.15 11.33
N GLY A 339 14.63 25.13 11.53
CA GLY A 339 14.31 25.67 12.86
C GLY A 339 13.63 24.70 13.81
N SER A 340 13.07 23.60 13.31
CA SER A 340 12.50 22.51 14.13
C SER A 340 13.39 21.26 14.19
N VAL A 341 14.59 21.29 13.59
CA VAL A 341 15.56 20.20 13.70
C VAL A 341 16.25 20.29 15.06
N GLN A 342 16.23 19.19 15.81
CA GLN A 342 16.79 19.14 17.15
C GLN A 342 18.30 19.44 17.14
N GLY A 343 18.73 20.35 18.01
CA GLY A 343 20.14 20.74 18.15
C GLY A 343 20.66 21.68 17.06
N TRP A 344 19.82 22.11 16.11
CA TRP A 344 20.22 23.08 15.12
C TRP A 344 20.20 24.51 15.68
N HIS A 345 21.32 25.21 15.53
CA HIS A 345 21.54 26.58 16.00
C HIS A 345 22.13 27.49 14.91
N GLY A 346 21.72 27.27 13.65
CA GLY A 346 22.30 27.95 12.49
C GLY A 346 21.87 29.40 12.29
N LEU A 347 20.89 29.91 13.06
CA LEU A 347 20.48 31.31 13.03
C LEU A 347 21.13 32.13 14.15
N PRO A 348 21.54 33.39 13.88
CA PRO A 348 21.97 34.31 14.92
C PRO A 348 20.89 34.52 15.99
N SER A 349 21.28 34.77 17.24
CA SER A 349 20.31 34.99 18.33
C SER A 349 19.32 36.13 18.07
N ASN A 350 19.73 37.13 17.28
CA ASN A 350 18.95 38.29 16.88
C ASN A 350 18.36 38.17 15.47
N TRP A 351 18.25 36.97 14.88
CA TRP A 351 17.82 36.80 13.48
C TRP A 351 16.47 37.45 13.16
N ARG A 352 15.53 37.50 14.14
CA ARG A 352 14.24 38.21 13.99
C ARG A 352 14.37 39.71 13.79
N GLN A 353 15.49 40.31 14.19
CA GLN A 353 15.78 41.71 13.90
C GLN A 353 16.34 41.86 12.48
N LEU A 354 17.05 40.85 11.98
CA LEU A 354 17.58 40.81 10.61
C LEU A 354 16.48 40.68 9.56
N THR A 355 15.28 40.21 9.94
CA THR A 355 14.11 40.22 9.04
C THR A 355 13.48 41.60 8.86
N ASN A 356 13.91 42.62 9.62
CA ASN A 356 13.43 43.99 9.44
C ASN A 356 14.27 44.75 8.41
N PRO A 357 13.67 45.70 7.65
CA PRO A 357 14.43 46.64 6.84
C PRO A 357 15.41 47.45 7.72
N SER A 358 16.66 47.55 7.28
CA SER A 358 17.62 48.47 7.89
C SER A 358 17.34 49.91 7.45
N ARG A 359 17.87 50.88 8.20
CA ARG A 359 17.72 52.30 7.86
C ARG A 359 18.21 52.62 6.45
N LEU A 360 19.30 51.99 6.00
CA LEU A 360 19.87 52.21 4.66
C LEU A 360 18.98 51.61 3.57
N GLU A 361 18.36 50.45 3.83
CA GLU A 361 17.44 49.78 2.90
C GLU A 361 16.09 50.51 2.78
N MET A 362 15.73 51.31 3.79
CA MET A 362 14.54 52.17 3.77
C MET A 362 14.77 53.51 3.04
N ILE A 363 16.00 53.83 2.62
CA ILE A 363 16.29 55.05 1.86
C ILE A 363 16.03 54.75 0.38
N PRO A 364 15.03 55.39 -0.27
CA PRO A 364 14.82 55.22 -1.70
C PRO A 364 16.09 55.61 -2.46
N TRP A 365 16.50 54.80 -3.44
CA TRP A 365 17.71 54.95 -4.27
C TRP A 365 17.96 56.36 -4.84
N ARG A 366 16.94 57.22 -4.86
CA ARG A 366 17.01 58.61 -5.34
C ARG A 366 17.50 59.63 -4.30
N TRP A 367 17.78 59.22 -3.06
CA TRP A 367 18.15 60.13 -1.97
C TRP A 367 19.63 60.09 -1.59
N SER A 368 20.44 59.26 -2.26
CA SER A 368 21.90 59.35 -2.16
C SER A 368 22.38 60.61 -2.89
N LEU A 369 22.42 61.73 -2.19
CA LEU A 369 23.11 62.94 -2.65
C LEU A 369 24.59 62.62 -2.75
N LYS A 370 25.10 62.45 -3.97
CA LYS A 370 26.53 62.48 -4.26
C LYS A 370 27.00 63.90 -3.90
N PRO A 371 27.97 64.09 -2.98
CA PRO A 371 28.68 65.35 -2.93
C PRO A 371 29.61 65.36 -4.14
N ASP A 372 29.18 65.97 -5.24
CA ASP A 372 30.11 66.28 -6.32
C ASP A 372 31.12 67.28 -5.77
N SER A 373 32.36 66.84 -5.71
CA SER A 373 33.53 67.66 -5.48
C SER A 373 33.53 68.82 -6.49
N GLU A 374 33.46 70.02 -5.93
CA GLU A 374 33.82 71.35 -6.45
C GLU A 374 33.66 71.66 -7.94
N THR A 375 33.09 72.86 -8.16
CA THR A 375 32.98 73.64 -9.40
C THR A 375 31.94 73.17 -10.43
N GLU A 376 30.70 73.66 -10.26
CA GLU A 376 30.12 74.67 -11.16
C GLU A 376 28.72 75.10 -10.67
N GLN A 377 28.50 76.41 -10.60
CA GLN A 377 27.21 77.02 -10.30
C GLN A 377 26.17 76.63 -11.37
N THR A 378 25.29 75.70 -11.04
CA THR A 378 23.96 75.66 -11.64
C THR A 378 22.93 75.68 -10.52
N THR A 379 22.25 76.83 -10.42
CA THR A 379 21.08 77.05 -9.56
C THR A 379 19.95 76.11 -9.97
N GLN A 380 19.84 74.95 -9.32
CA GLN A 380 18.60 74.20 -9.24
C GLN A 380 17.87 74.62 -7.98
N THR A 381 16.97 75.58 -8.15
CA THR A 381 16.03 76.05 -7.12
C THR A 381 15.18 74.89 -6.64
N CYS A 382 15.33 74.52 -5.37
CA CYS A 382 14.37 73.66 -4.68
C CYS A 382 12.99 74.33 -4.69
N ALA A 383 11.94 73.60 -5.09
CA ALA A 383 10.56 74.08 -5.00
C ALA A 383 10.19 74.35 -3.52
N SER A 384 9.59 75.50 -3.26
CA SER A 384 9.25 75.96 -1.91
C SER A 384 8.22 75.05 -1.22
N ASN A 385 8.29 75.02 0.11
CA ASN A 385 7.50 74.14 0.99
C ASN A 385 5.97 74.28 0.88
N GLU A 386 5.45 75.28 0.16
CA GLU A 386 4.00 75.52 0.03
C GLU A 386 3.30 74.53 -0.92
N TRP A 387 3.99 74.03 -1.95
CA TRP A 387 3.44 73.03 -2.89
C TRP A 387 3.25 71.63 -2.24
N LYS A 388 4.06 71.29 -1.22
CA LYS A 388 4.00 69.98 -0.55
C LYS A 388 2.80 69.83 0.40
N PHE A 389 2.23 70.93 0.89
CA PHE A 389 1.02 70.87 1.72
C PHE A 389 -0.28 70.80 0.89
N GLY A 390 -0.31 71.37 -0.33
CA GLY A 390 -1.50 71.32 -1.20
C GLY A 390 -1.86 69.91 -1.68
N SER A 391 -0.86 69.03 -1.86
CA SER A 391 -1.05 67.66 -2.38
C SER A 391 -1.55 66.65 -1.34
N ILE A 392 -1.43 66.96 -0.04
CA ILE A 392 -1.91 66.08 1.04
C ILE A 392 -3.41 66.28 1.32
N THR A 393 -3.98 67.44 0.99
CA THR A 393 -5.41 67.74 1.16
C THR A 393 -6.31 67.19 0.04
N LEU A 394 -5.79 66.92 -1.16
CA LEU A 394 -6.60 66.43 -2.29
C LEU A 394 -6.84 64.91 -2.26
N VAL A 395 -5.96 64.12 -1.64
CA VAL A 395 -6.08 62.65 -1.60
C VAL A 395 -7.08 62.18 -0.53
N ASN A 396 -7.36 62.99 0.49
CA ASN A 396 -8.30 62.65 1.57
C ASN A 396 -9.73 63.17 1.38
N MET A 397 -10.06 63.91 0.31
CA MET A 397 -11.45 64.31 -0.01
C MET A 397 -12.13 63.44 -1.09
N GLY A 398 -11.42 62.50 -1.70
CA GLY A 398 -11.98 61.53 -2.65
C GLY A 398 -13.02 60.54 -2.06
N PRO A 399 -12.87 60.04 -0.81
CA PRO A 399 -13.83 59.08 -0.25
C PRO A 399 -15.14 59.70 0.27
N LEU A 400 -15.16 61.01 0.57
CA LEU A 400 -16.34 61.66 1.19
C LEU A 400 -17.43 62.04 0.19
N LEU A 401 -17.09 62.35 -1.07
CA LEU A 401 -18.09 62.70 -2.10
C LEU A 401 -18.77 61.48 -2.77
N LEU A 402 -18.16 60.29 -2.72
CA LEU A 402 -18.78 59.04 -3.19
C LEU A 402 -19.76 58.44 -2.16
N SER A 403 -19.60 58.77 -0.87
CA SER A 403 -20.49 58.27 0.19
C SER A 403 -21.86 58.96 0.20
N THR A 404 -21.97 60.23 -0.21
CA THR A 404 -23.24 60.97 -0.25
C THR A 404 -24.10 60.66 -1.49
N ILE A 405 -23.50 60.18 -2.59
CA ILE A 405 -24.24 59.81 -3.81
C ILE A 405 -24.90 58.42 -3.68
N LEU A 406 -24.31 57.51 -2.90
CA LEU A 406 -24.85 56.15 -2.71
C LEU A 406 -25.92 56.04 -1.61
N ILE A 407 -26.02 57.02 -0.70
CA ILE A 407 -27.05 57.03 0.36
C ILE A 407 -28.40 57.57 -0.18
N ASN A 408 -28.41 58.46 -1.16
CA ASN A 408 -29.65 58.98 -1.76
C ASN A 408 -30.28 58.07 -2.84
N ALA A 409 -29.57 57.04 -3.33
CA ALA A 409 -30.09 56.12 -4.34
C ALA A 409 -30.92 54.93 -3.79
N LYS A 410 -30.94 54.71 -2.47
CA LYS A 410 -31.71 53.61 -1.83
C LYS A 410 -33.02 54.05 -1.13
N ALA A 411 -33.32 55.35 -1.06
CA ALA A 411 -34.51 55.86 -0.37
C ALA A 411 -35.74 56.13 -1.27
N PHE A 412 -35.65 55.93 -2.60
CA PHE A 412 -36.75 56.24 -3.54
C PHE A 412 -37.27 55.05 -4.36
N ARG A 413 -37.15 53.83 -3.85
CA ARG A 413 -37.92 52.67 -4.37
C ARG A 413 -38.55 51.87 -3.24
N ARG A 414 -39.70 52.36 -2.78
CA ARG A 414 -40.88 51.56 -2.39
C ARG A 414 -42.00 52.51 -1.94
N ILE A 415 -42.95 52.77 -2.84
CA ILE A 415 -44.41 52.61 -2.68
C ILE A 415 -45.02 52.68 -4.10
N LEU A 416 -45.75 51.62 -4.44
CA LEU A 416 -46.44 51.23 -5.70
C LEU A 416 -47.77 52.03 -5.89
N PRO A 417 -48.73 51.70 -6.81
CA PRO A 417 -48.78 50.88 -8.05
C PRO A 417 -49.43 51.63 -9.25
N PHE A 418 -49.51 51.06 -10.47
CA PHE A 418 -50.71 51.14 -11.33
C PHE A 418 -50.64 50.14 -12.50
N ASN A 419 -51.74 49.40 -12.67
CA ASN A 419 -52.08 48.58 -13.83
C ASN A 419 -52.46 49.45 -15.02
N CYS A 420 -51.98 49.08 -16.20
CA CYS A 420 -52.74 48.78 -17.43
C CYS A 420 -51.78 48.12 -18.42
#